data_AF-A0A5A7QCV1-F1
#
_entry.id   AF-A0A5A7QCV1-F1
#
_cell.length_a   1.000
_cell.length_b   1.000
_cell.length_c   1.000
_cell.angle_alpha   90.00
_cell.angle_beta   90.00
_cell.angle_gamma   90.00
#
_symmetry.space_group_name_H-M   'P 1'
#
loop_
_entity.id
_entity.type
_entity.pdbx_description
1 polymer ?
#
loop_
_entity_poly.entity_id
_entity_poly.type
_entity_poly.pdbx_seq_one_letter_code
_entity_poly.pdbx_strand_id
1 'polypeptide(L)'
;MQHHEKIVEYFNSRGVSAIFLFRKNLLRRMISAEILASYKPTINTTLLIPNLMQVEDMVNKSLQYFNSTRHIILYYEDIIKNRTKLLDVQNFLRVPIQNLNSRQVKIHKGSLSSQVENWGEIENALKGTRYESFLNEDYK
;
A
#
# COMPACT_ATOMS: atom_id res chain seq x y z
N MET A 1 -11.30 8.18 -7.68
CA MET A 1 -11.80 7.11 -8.57
C MET A 1 -12.99 7.66 -9.34
N GLN A 2 -12.85 7.86 -10.65
CA GLN A 2 -13.97 8.26 -11.49
C GLN A 2 -14.93 7.06 -11.58
N HIS A 3 -16.24 7.30 -11.49
CA HIS A 3 -17.30 6.28 -11.57
C HIS A 3 -17.42 5.28 -10.39
N HIS A 4 -17.00 5.65 -9.18
CA HIS A 4 -17.11 4.76 -8.01
C HIS A 4 -18.54 4.27 -7.76
N GLU A 5 -19.56 5.09 -8.01
CA GLU A 5 -20.97 4.74 -7.80
C GLU A 5 -21.39 3.52 -8.63
N LYS A 6 -21.06 3.51 -9.93
CA LYS A 6 -21.35 2.38 -10.83
C LYS A 6 -20.62 1.10 -10.41
N ILE A 7 -19.39 1.22 -9.90
CA ILE A 7 -18.62 0.07 -9.43
C ILE A 7 -19.26 -0.51 -8.16
N VAL A 8 -19.66 0.35 -7.22
CA VAL A 8 -20.33 -0.05 -5.98
C VAL A 8 -21.67 -0.72 -6.29
N GLU A 9 -22.46 -0.14 -7.19
CA GLU A 9 -23.72 -0.73 -7.66
C GLU A 9 -23.50 -2.13 -8.28
N TYR A 10 -22.50 -2.27 -9.14
CA TYR A 10 -22.14 -3.55 -9.74
C TYR A 10 -21.70 -4.57 -8.68
N PHE A 11 -20.83 -4.17 -7.75
CA PHE A 11 -20.35 -5.07 -6.69
C PHE A 11 -21.49 -5.54 -5.80
N ASN A 12 -22.39 -4.64 -5.41
CA ASN A 12 -23.51 -4.96 -4.54
C ASN A 12 -24.54 -5.84 -5.26
N SER A 13 -24.89 -5.53 -6.53
CA SER A 13 -25.86 -6.31 -7.32
C SER A 13 -25.36 -7.70 -7.71
N ARG A 14 -24.05 -7.88 -7.87
CA ARG A 14 -23.44 -9.16 -8.24
C ARG A 14 -22.87 -9.94 -7.06
N GLY A 15 -22.97 -9.42 -5.84
CA GLY A 15 -22.41 -10.07 -4.65
C GLY A 15 -20.88 -10.18 -4.67
N VAL A 16 -20.19 -9.25 -5.36
CA VAL A 16 -18.74 -9.23 -5.44
C VAL A 16 -18.16 -8.90 -4.07
N SER A 17 -17.15 -9.66 -3.68
CA SER A 17 -16.38 -9.42 -2.46
C SER A 17 -15.06 -8.75 -2.82
N ALA A 18 -14.80 -7.57 -2.26
CA ALA A 18 -13.58 -6.82 -2.52
C ALA A 18 -12.53 -7.06 -1.42
N ILE A 19 -11.25 -7.15 -1.82
CA ILE A 19 -10.12 -7.19 -0.89
C ILE A 19 -9.29 -5.93 -1.15
N PHE A 20 -9.23 -5.04 -0.17
CA PHE A 20 -8.37 -3.85 -0.23
C PHE A 20 -7.02 -4.18 0.39
N LEU A 21 -5.96 -4.09 -0.41
CA LEU A 21 -4.59 -4.26 0.05
C LEU A 21 -3.87 -2.91 0.01
N PHE A 22 -3.61 -2.34 1.19
CA PHE A 22 -2.89 -1.08 1.33
C PHE A 22 -1.47 -1.30 1.84
N ARG A 23 -0.65 -0.27 1.70
CA ARG A 23 0.69 -0.21 2.28
C ARG A 23 0.70 0.86 3.36
N LYS A 24 1.16 0.53 4.57
CA LYS A 24 1.26 1.50 5.67
C LYS A 24 2.31 2.57 5.36
N ASN A 25 3.43 2.16 4.75
CA ASN A 25 4.48 3.09 4.37
C ASN A 25 4.28 3.58 2.92
N LEU A 26 3.68 4.77 2.79
CA LEU A 26 3.35 5.36 1.50
C LEU A 26 4.61 5.84 0.74
N LEU A 27 5.65 6.28 1.45
CA LEU A 27 6.94 6.62 0.86
C LEU A 27 7.55 5.40 0.16
N ARG A 28 7.57 4.26 0.85
CA ARG A 28 8.08 3.00 0.31
C ARG A 28 7.27 2.53 -0.88
N ARG A 29 5.95 2.75 -0.89
CA ARG A 29 5.08 2.46 -2.05
C ARG A 29 5.53 3.27 -3.28
N MET A 30 5.73 4.58 -3.12
CA MET A 30 6.15 5.48 -4.21
C MET A 30 7.54 5.10 -4.71
N ILE A 31 8.53 5.01 -3.81
CA ILE A 31 9.91 4.69 -4.19
C ILE A 31 9.99 3.33 -4.89
N SER A 32 9.22 2.33 -4.44
CA SER A 32 9.21 1.01 -5.11
C SER A 32 8.76 1.11 -6.58
N ALA A 33 7.82 2.01 -6.90
CA ALA A 33 7.37 2.22 -8.27
C ALA A 33 8.44 2.94 -9.12
N GLU A 34 9.12 3.93 -8.54
CA GLU A 34 10.19 4.67 -9.23
C GLU A 34 11.41 3.78 -9.52
N ILE A 35 11.79 2.89 -8.59
CA ILE A 35 12.91 1.95 -8.78
C ILE A 35 12.57 0.91 -9.86
N LEU A 36 11.30 0.55 -10.01
CA LEU A 36 10.85 -0.32 -11.10
C LEU A 36 10.99 0.36 -12.47
N ALA A 37 10.82 1.67 -12.53
CA ALA A 37 10.94 2.45 -13.75
C ALA A 37 12.40 2.79 -14.09
N SER A 38 13.26 3.01 -13.09
CA SER A 38 14.65 3.43 -13.28
C SER A 38 15.56 3.00 -12.14
N TYR A 39 16.84 2.75 -12.45
CA TYR A 39 17.84 2.45 -11.43
C TYR A 39 18.24 3.72 -10.68
N LYS A 40 18.20 3.68 -9.33
CA LYS A 40 18.50 4.81 -8.43
C LYS A 40 17.85 6.13 -8.86
N PRO A 41 16.51 6.22 -8.82
CA PRO A 41 15.80 7.44 -9.21
C PRO A 41 16.18 8.61 -8.29
N THR A 42 16.05 9.82 -8.82
CA THR A 42 15.98 11.05 -8.03
C THR A 42 14.50 11.36 -7.78
N ILE A 43 14.11 11.53 -6.52
CA ILE A 43 12.73 11.81 -6.15
C ILE A 43 12.52 13.32 -6.04
N ASN A 44 11.45 13.82 -6.65
CA ASN A 44 11.05 15.22 -6.51
C ASN A 44 10.52 15.48 -5.10
N THR A 45 11.35 16.11 -4.26
CA THR A 45 11.04 16.40 -2.86
C THR A 45 10.00 17.50 -2.69
N THR A 46 9.92 18.45 -3.63
CA THR A 46 8.90 19.52 -3.64
C THR A 46 7.48 18.97 -3.70
N LEU A 47 7.27 17.88 -4.46
CA LEU A 47 5.96 17.24 -4.61
C LEU A 47 5.75 16.06 -3.66
N LEU A 48 6.73 15.72 -2.81
CA LEU A 48 6.69 14.51 -1.99
C LEU A 48 5.52 14.52 -1.01
N ILE A 49 5.41 15.56 -0.19
CA ILE A 49 4.33 15.68 0.81
C ILE A 49 2.96 15.76 0.12
N PRO A 50 2.73 16.63 -0.90
CA PRO A 50 1.47 16.64 -1.65
C PRO A 50 1.08 15.27 -2.22
N ASN A 51 2.04 14.51 -2.74
CA ASN A 51 1.78 13.17 -3.27
C ASN A 51 1.40 12.18 -2.16
N LEU A 52 2.10 12.21 -1.01
CA LEU A 52 1.76 11.37 0.15
C LEU A 52 0.34 11.69 0.67
N MET A 53 -0.01 12.98 0.75
CA MET A 53 -1.36 13.44 1.11
C MET A 53 -2.40 12.93 0.13
N GLN A 54 -2.17 13.06 -1.17
CA GLN A 54 -3.11 12.61 -2.19
C GLN A 54 -3.37 11.11 -2.10
N VAL A 55 -2.34 10.31 -1.81
CA VAL A 55 -2.48 8.86 -1.66
C VAL A 55 -3.25 8.50 -0.40
N GLU A 56 -3.00 9.17 0.72
CA GLU A 56 -3.77 9.03 1.95
C GLU A 56 -5.25 9.38 1.72
N ASP A 57 -5.54 10.49 1.04
CA ASP A 57 -6.90 10.89 0.67
C ASP A 57 -7.57 9.87 -0.24
N MET A 58 -6.82 9.27 -1.18
CA MET A 58 -7.35 8.24 -2.07
C MET A 58 -7.74 6.98 -1.29
N VAL A 59 -6.94 6.58 -0.30
CA VAL A 59 -7.28 5.47 0.61
C VAL A 59 -8.57 5.79 1.37
N ASN A 60 -8.64 6.95 2.00
CA ASN A 60 -9.83 7.36 2.77
C ASN A 60 -11.09 7.42 1.90
N LYS A 61 -11.00 8.01 0.71
CA LYS A 61 -12.11 8.06 -0.26
C LYS A 61 -12.53 6.66 -0.69
N SER A 62 -11.59 5.76 -0.94
CA SER A 62 -11.93 4.37 -1.32
C SER A 62 -12.70 3.67 -0.20
N LEU A 63 -12.29 3.83 1.06
CA LEU A 63 -13.00 3.25 2.20
C LEU A 63 -14.40 3.84 2.36
N GLN A 64 -14.54 5.14 2.14
CA GLN A 64 -15.83 5.82 2.17
C GLN A 64 -16.76 5.32 1.05
N TYR A 65 -16.27 5.24 -0.19
CA TYR A 65 -17.08 4.83 -1.34
C TYR A 65 -17.57 3.39 -1.24
N PHE A 66 -16.73 2.48 -0.73
CA PHE A 66 -17.04 1.05 -0.65
C PHE A 66 -17.61 0.61 0.71
N ASN A 67 -18.07 1.54 1.54
CA ASN A 67 -18.62 1.25 2.87
C ASN A 67 -19.81 0.28 2.87
N SER A 68 -20.60 0.28 1.80
CA SER A 68 -21.77 -0.59 1.59
C SER A 68 -21.44 -1.90 0.88
N THR A 69 -20.24 -2.01 0.32
CA THR A 69 -19.79 -3.23 -0.36
C THR A 69 -19.18 -4.19 0.64
N ARG A 70 -19.41 -5.50 0.43
CA ARG A 70 -18.73 -6.54 1.19
C ARG A 70 -17.22 -6.50 0.91
N HIS A 71 -16.43 -6.04 1.88
CA HIS A 71 -14.98 -5.95 1.72
C HIS A 71 -14.20 -6.31 3.00
N ILE A 72 -12.92 -6.63 2.82
CA ILE A 72 -11.92 -6.74 3.88
C ILE A 72 -10.75 -5.82 3.57
N ILE A 73 -10.15 -5.23 4.60
CA ILE A 73 -8.99 -4.36 4.50
C ILE A 73 -7.77 -5.10 5.05
N LEU A 74 -6.70 -5.10 4.28
CA LEU A 74 -5.42 -5.69 4.65
C LEU A 74 -4.31 -4.66 4.43
N TYR A 75 -3.31 -4.70 5.30
CA TYR A 75 -2.07 -3.99 5.09
C TYR A 75 -0.95 -4.97 4.75
N TYR A 76 -0.15 -4.62 3.75
CA TYR A 76 0.99 -5.42 3.31
C TYR A 76 1.91 -5.79 4.47
N GLU A 77 2.23 -4.82 5.33
CA GLU A 77 3.11 -5.00 6.49
C GLU A 77 2.55 -6.03 7.49
N ASP A 78 1.22 -6.08 7.65
CA ASP A 78 0.58 -7.01 8.59
C ASP A 78 0.60 -8.45 8.07
N ILE A 79 0.44 -8.65 6.76
CA ILE A 79 0.54 -9.96 6.12
C ILE A 79 1.95 -10.52 6.23
N ILE A 80 2.96 -9.66 6.04
CA ILE A 80 4.36 -10.06 6.12
C ILE A 80 4.77 -10.38 7.55
N LYS A 81 4.33 -9.58 8.54
CA LYS A 81 4.63 -9.80 9.97
C LYS A 81 3.87 -11.00 10.53
N ASN A 82 2.62 -11.16 10.15
CA ASN A 82 1.76 -12.23 10.66
C ASN A 82 0.99 -12.92 9.52
N ARG A 83 1.50 -14.05 9.05
CA ARG A 83 0.87 -14.84 7.98
C ARG A 83 -0.51 -15.39 8.36
N THR A 84 -0.87 -15.48 9.64
CA THR A 84 -2.21 -15.96 10.03
C THR A 84 -3.31 -15.02 9.56
N LYS A 85 -2.99 -13.76 9.22
CA LYS A 85 -3.92 -12.82 8.57
C LYS A 85 -4.49 -13.34 7.25
N LEU A 86 -3.80 -14.26 6.57
CA LEU A 86 -4.33 -14.88 5.36
C LEU A 86 -5.47 -15.88 5.63
N LEU A 87 -5.61 -16.37 6.88
CA LEU A 87 -6.78 -17.16 7.29
C LEU A 87 -8.05 -16.30 7.25
N ASP A 88 -7.96 -15.05 7.71
CA ASP A 88 -9.07 -14.08 7.67
C ASP A 88 -9.56 -13.88 6.24
N VAL A 89 -8.64 -13.87 5.26
CA VAL A 89 -8.95 -13.76 3.83
C VAL A 89 -9.68 -14.99 3.31
N GLN A 90 -9.20 -16.20 3.64
CA GLN A 90 -9.84 -17.45 3.21
C GLN A 90 -11.25 -17.58 3.80
N ASN A 91 -11.41 -17.26 5.09
CA ASN A 91 -12.70 -17.21 5.76
C ASN A 91 -13.63 -16.16 5.13
N PHE A 92 -13.11 -14.96 4.84
CA PHE A 92 -13.85 -13.91 4.16
C PHE A 92 -14.32 -14.36 2.76
N LEU A 93 -13.49 -15.07 1.99
CA LEU A 93 -13.89 -15.59 0.69
C LEU A 93 -14.77 -16.86 0.77
N ARG A 94 -14.93 -17.44 1.96
CA ARG A 94 -15.64 -18.72 2.20
C ARG A 94 -15.06 -19.87 1.38
N VAL A 95 -13.73 -19.90 1.25
CA VAL A 95 -13.00 -20.98 0.58
C VAL A 95 -12.39 -21.93 1.62
N PRO A 96 -12.14 -23.20 1.27
CA PRO A 96 -11.43 -24.12 2.15
C PRO A 96 -10.08 -23.55 2.58
N ILE A 97 -9.76 -23.69 3.86
CA ILE A 97 -8.46 -23.24 4.40
C ILE A 97 -7.36 -24.13 3.81
N GLN A 98 -6.41 -23.48 3.14
CA GLN A 98 -5.22 -24.09 2.59
C GLN A 98 -3.96 -23.41 3.12
N ASN A 99 -2.86 -24.15 3.08
CA ASN A 99 -1.54 -23.58 3.36
C ASN A 99 -1.06 -22.79 2.13
N LEU A 100 -1.06 -21.47 2.23
CA LEU A 100 -0.73 -20.57 1.13
C LEU A 100 0.77 -20.35 1.03
N ASN A 101 1.31 -20.53 -0.18
CA ASN A 101 2.71 -20.26 -0.51
C ASN A 101 2.79 -19.36 -1.73
N SER A 102 3.76 -18.45 -1.76
CA SER A 102 4.03 -17.60 -2.93
C SER A 102 5.37 -17.96 -3.54
N ARG A 103 5.41 -18.04 -4.88
CA ARG A 103 6.65 -18.13 -5.65
C ARG A 103 7.27 -16.76 -5.93
N GLN A 104 6.59 -15.68 -5.56
CA GLN A 104 7.05 -14.34 -5.84
C GLN A 104 8.28 -14.00 -5.00
N VAL A 105 9.34 -13.58 -5.68
CA VAL A 105 10.58 -13.15 -5.04
C VAL A 105 10.55 -11.64 -4.85
N LYS A 106 11.00 -11.17 -3.69
CA LYS A 106 11.19 -9.74 -3.44
C LYS A 106 12.29 -9.22 -4.38
N ILE A 107 11.92 -8.29 -5.25
CA ILE A 107 12.80 -7.76 -6.31
C ILE A 107 13.69 -6.61 -5.85
N HIS A 108 13.33 -5.91 -4.77
CA HIS A 108 14.16 -4.84 -4.19
C HIS A 108 14.73 -5.30 -2.84
N LYS A 109 16.06 -5.42 -2.77
CA LYS A 109 16.81 -5.73 -1.54
C LYS A 109 17.55 -4.48 -1.05
N GLY A 110 17.83 -4.40 0.26
CA GLY A 110 18.49 -3.25 0.89
C GLY A 110 17.53 -2.19 1.47
N SER A 111 18.10 -1.20 2.15
CA SER A 111 17.39 -0.05 2.71
C SER A 111 16.93 0.90 1.60
N LEU A 112 15.88 1.69 1.87
CA LEU A 112 15.40 2.70 0.92
C LEU A 112 16.49 3.72 0.54
N SER A 113 17.34 4.10 1.48
CA SER A 113 18.45 5.02 1.26
C SER A 113 19.46 4.53 0.22
N SER A 114 19.67 3.21 0.12
CA SER A 114 20.58 2.64 -0.87
C SER A 114 20.00 2.61 -2.29
N GLN A 115 18.69 2.81 -2.41
CA GLN A 115 17.93 2.61 -3.65
C GLN A 115 17.57 3.91 -4.36
N VAL A 116 17.89 5.06 -3.78
CA VAL A 116 17.51 6.39 -4.26
C VAL A 116 18.73 7.30 -4.20
N GLU A 117 18.91 8.15 -5.20
CA GLU A 117 20.12 8.98 -5.31
C GLU A 117 20.13 10.12 -4.28
N ASN A 118 19.01 10.83 -4.11
CA ASN A 118 18.89 12.01 -3.26
C ASN A 118 18.24 11.73 -1.89
N TRP A 119 18.61 10.62 -1.23
CA TRP A 119 17.99 10.21 0.05
C TRP A 119 18.04 11.29 1.14
N GLY A 120 19.16 12.02 1.26
CA GLY A 120 19.30 13.08 2.26
C GLY A 120 18.29 14.22 2.09
N GLU A 121 17.90 14.53 0.84
CA GLU A 121 16.85 15.54 0.58
C GLU A 121 15.47 15.03 1.00
N ILE A 122 15.18 13.75 0.76
CA ILE A 122 13.93 13.11 1.18
C ILE A 122 13.82 13.11 2.71
N GLU A 123 14.89 12.73 3.40
CA GLU A 123 14.96 12.75 4.85
C GLU A 123 14.69 14.16 5.40
N ASN A 124 15.38 15.16 4.87
CA ASN A 124 15.18 16.55 5.27
C ASN A 124 13.75 17.05 4.98
N ALA A 125 13.16 16.64 3.86
CA ALA A 125 11.79 17.03 3.49
C ALA A 125 10.72 16.39 4.40
N LEU A 126 10.96 15.19 4.93
CA LEU A 126 10.00 14.48 5.77
C LEU A 126 10.20 14.72 7.27
N LYS A 127 11.40 15.11 7.70
CA LYS A 127 11.73 15.36 9.10
C LYS A 127 10.87 16.49 9.69
N GLY A 128 10.31 16.28 10.88
CA GLY A 128 9.39 17.21 11.53
C GLY A 128 7.98 17.22 10.94
N THR A 129 7.69 16.38 9.95
CA THR A 129 6.34 16.25 9.37
C THR A 129 5.64 15.01 9.92
N ARG A 130 4.31 14.91 9.72
CA ARG A 130 3.54 13.71 10.05
C ARG A 130 3.99 12.44 9.30
N TYR A 131 4.76 12.60 8.23
CA TYR A 131 5.29 11.51 7.42
C TYR A 131 6.71 11.09 7.80
N GLU A 132 7.32 11.71 8.82
CA GLU A 132 8.66 11.35 9.30
C GLU A 132 8.77 9.87 9.63
N SER A 133 7.70 9.28 10.19
CA SER A 133 7.65 7.85 10.51
C SER A 133 7.90 6.92 9.32
N PHE A 134 7.67 7.37 8.08
CA PHE A 134 7.92 6.59 6.86
C PHE A 134 9.40 6.42 6.52
N LEU A 135 10.29 7.19 7.14
CA LEU A 135 11.75 7.01 7.02
C LEU A 135 12.24 5.73 7.70
N ASN A 136 11.47 5.21 8.67
CA ASN A 136 11.82 3.99 9.39
C ASN A 136 11.55 2.73 8.55
N GLU A 137 12.30 1.66 8.83
CA GLU A 137 12.05 0.36 8.20
C GLU A 137 10.78 -0.30 8.76
N ASP A 138 9.90 -0.75 7.85
CA ASP A 138 8.62 -1.37 8.21
C ASP A 138 8.77 -2.73 8.92
N TYR A 139 9.93 -3.37 8.78
CA TYR A 139 10.24 -4.74 9.22
C TYR A 139 11.45 -4.75 10.15
N LYS A 140 11.23 -4.37 11.41
CA LYS A 140 12.05 -4.89 12.51
C LYS A 140 11.37 -6.13 13.09
#